data_AF-A0A8J7M5P3-F1
#
_entry.id   AF-A0A8J7M5P3-F1
#
_cell.length_a   1.000
_cell.length_b   1.000
_cell.length_c   1.000
_cell.angle_alpha   90.00
_cell.angle_beta   90.00
_cell.angle_gamma   90.00
#
_symmetry.space_group_name_H-M   'P 1'
#
loop_
_entity.id
_entity.type
_entity.pdbx_description
1 polymer ?
#
loop_
_entity_poly.entity_id
_entity_poly.type
_entity_poly.pdbx_seq_one_letter_code
_entity_poly.pdbx_strand_id
1 'polypeptide(L)'
;MFFDPNTRGQSARHRRIYAAYEVLYTAVDFSAAAFFVVGSVLFLNEATVRTGTWLFIIGSICFAAKPSIRLIREVHFWQIGRTDILAERADD
;
A
#
# COMPACT_ATOMS: atom_id res chain seq x y z
N MET A 1 0.88 13.13 15.05
CA MET A 1 0.53 11.76 15.47
C MET A 1 -0.41 11.91 16.65
N PHE A 2 -1.70 12.07 16.36
CA PHE A 2 -2.70 12.48 17.36
C PHE A 2 -3.61 11.28 17.64
N PHE A 3 -3.36 10.67 18.80
CA PHE A 3 -4.18 9.62 19.38
C PHE A 3 -5.53 10.22 19.76
N ASP A 4 -6.61 9.67 19.21
CA ASP A 4 -7.96 9.85 19.74
C ASP A 4 -8.49 8.50 20.24
N PRO A 5 -8.70 8.32 21.57
CA PRO A 5 -9.00 7.03 22.17
C PRO A 5 -10.48 6.61 22.08
N ASN A 6 -11.29 7.28 21.25
CA ASN A 6 -12.75 7.13 21.34
C ASN A 6 -13.49 7.02 19.99
N THR A 7 -12.93 6.32 19.00
CA THR A 7 -13.71 5.95 17.79
C THR A 7 -14.50 4.65 18.01
N ARG A 8 -15.39 4.63 19.01
CA ARG A 8 -16.31 3.49 19.27
C ARG A 8 -17.39 3.31 18.19
N GLY A 9 -17.40 4.14 17.14
CA GLY A 9 -18.37 4.11 16.05
C GLY A 9 -17.79 3.88 14.64
N GLN A 10 -16.53 3.41 14.50
CA GLN A 10 -16.00 3.12 13.16
C GLN A 10 -16.70 1.89 12.56
N SER A 11 -17.72 2.17 11.75
CA SER A 11 -18.58 1.22 11.04
C SER A 11 -17.78 0.06 10.46
N ALA A 12 -18.30 -1.18 10.57
CA ALA A 12 -17.63 -2.40 10.14
C ALA A 12 -17.09 -2.38 8.69
N ARG A 13 -17.57 -1.45 7.86
CA ARG A 13 -17.10 -1.15 6.50
C ARG A 13 -15.69 -0.54 6.46
N HIS A 14 -15.37 0.43 7.34
CA HIS A 14 -14.04 1.05 7.41
C HIS A 14 -12.94 0.03 7.71
N ARG A 15 -13.22 -0.88 8.65
CA ARG A 15 -12.28 -1.92 9.07
C ARG A 15 -11.97 -2.94 7.97
N ARG A 16 -12.94 -3.26 7.11
CA ARG A 16 -12.74 -4.15 5.95
C ARG A 16 -11.87 -3.52 4.87
N ILE A 17 -12.08 -2.23 4.58
CA ILE A 17 -11.28 -1.49 3.60
C ILE A 17 -9.84 -1.39 4.09
N TYR A 18 -9.62 -1.08 5.37
CA TYR A 18 -8.27 -1.01 5.95
C TYR A 18 -7.51 -2.33 5.85
N ALA A 19 -8.16 -3.44 6.23
CA ALA A 19 -7.57 -4.77 6.15
C ALA A 19 -7.21 -5.17 4.71
N ALA A 20 -8.06 -4.83 3.73
CA ALA A 20 -7.77 -5.10 2.32
C ALA A 20 -6.55 -4.33 1.82
N TYR A 21 -6.41 -3.05 2.19
CA TYR A 21 -5.22 -2.27 1.86
C TYR A 21 -3.96 -2.86 2.51
N GLU A 22 -4.03 -3.24 3.78
CA GLU A 22 -2.90 -3.84 4.50
C GLU A 22 -2.41 -5.13 3.83
N VAL A 23 -3.32 -6.04 3.49
CA VAL A 23 -3.00 -7.26 2.74
C VAL A 23 -2.39 -6.94 1.37
N LEU A 24 -2.91 -5.92 0.67
CA LEU A 24 -2.38 -5.50 -0.63
C LEU A 24 -0.95 -4.96 -0.52
N TYR A 25 -0.64 -4.13 0.49
CA TYR A 25 0.74 -3.66 0.72
C TYR A 25 1.68 -4.82 1.00
N THR A 26 1.29 -5.72 1.90
CA THR A 26 2.10 -6.89 2.25
C THR A 26 2.34 -7.76 1.02
N ALA A 27 1.32 -8.02 0.20
CA ALA A 27 1.46 -8.78 -1.03
C ALA A 27 2.44 -8.12 -2.02
N VAL A 28 2.34 -6.81 -2.22
CA VAL A 28 3.25 -6.04 -3.10
C VAL A 28 4.68 -6.06 -2.56
N ASP A 29 4.87 -5.94 -1.24
CA ASP A 29 6.19 -6.02 -0.60
C ASP A 29 6.85 -7.38 -0.81
N PHE A 30 6.12 -8.47 -0.52
CA PHE A 30 6.62 -9.83 -0.74
C PHE A 30 6.92 -10.09 -2.21
N SER A 31 6.10 -9.55 -3.12
CA SER A 31 6.34 -9.68 -4.56
C SER A 31 7.62 -8.96 -4.98
N ALA A 32 7.82 -7.71 -4.54
CA ALA A 32 9.04 -6.96 -4.81
C ALA A 32 10.28 -7.67 -4.26
N ALA A 33 10.22 -8.13 -3.00
CA ALA A 33 11.30 -8.86 -2.37
C ALA A 33 11.63 -10.17 -3.12
N ALA A 34 10.62 -10.94 -3.52
CA ALA A 34 10.80 -12.17 -4.28
C ALA A 34 11.50 -11.89 -5.63
N PHE A 35 11.05 -10.88 -6.37
CA PHE A 35 11.68 -10.51 -7.64
C PHE A 35 13.14 -10.09 -7.47
N PHE A 36 13.46 -9.30 -6.44
CA PHE A 36 14.84 -8.89 -6.17
C PHE A 36 15.74 -10.05 -5.76
N VAL A 37 15.25 -10.95 -4.90
CA VAL A 37 16.02 -12.12 -4.44
C VAL A 37 16.30 -13.05 -5.63
N VAL A 38 15.27 -13.40 -6.40
CA VAL A 38 15.42 -14.28 -7.58
C VAL A 38 16.32 -13.61 -8.62
N GLY A 39 16.11 -12.32 -8.91
CA GLY A 39 16.97 -11.56 -9.82
C GLY A 39 18.43 -11.55 -9.37
N SER A 40 18.68 -11.45 -8.06
CA SER A 40 20.04 -11.43 -7.51
C SER A 40 20.74 -12.76 -7.72
N VAL A 41 20.02 -13.88 -7.56
CA VAL A 41 20.54 -15.22 -7.88
C VAL A 41 20.84 -15.35 -9.38
N LEU A 42 19.99 -14.81 -10.25
CA LEU A 42 20.23 -14.83 -11.70
C LEU A 42 21.45 -14.00 -12.12
N PHE A 43 21.85 -12.99 -11.36
CA PHE A 43 23.08 -12.23 -11.63
C PHE A 43 24.37 -13.00 -11.33
N LEU A 44 24.30 -14.17 -10.67
CA LEU A 44 25.47 -15.02 -10.41
C LEU A 44 25.99 -15.74 -11.66
N ASN A 45 25.25 -15.71 -12.77
CA ASN A 45 25.64 -16.34 -14.03
C ASN A 45 25.40 -15.34 -15.20
N GLU A 46 26.43 -15.11 -16.01
CA GLU A 46 26.38 -14.19 -17.17
C GLU A 46 25.22 -14.49 -18.13
N ALA A 47 24.90 -15.77 -18.34
CA ALA A 47 23.84 -16.19 -19.26
C ALA A 47 22.44 -15.76 -18.81
N THR A 48 22.23 -15.53 -17.50
CA THR A 48 20.92 -15.19 -16.92
C THR A 48 20.78 -13.72 -16.52
N VAL A 49 21.82 -12.91 -16.70
CA VAL A 49 21.84 -11.47 -16.35
C VAL A 49 20.69 -10.71 -16.97
N ARG A 50 20.38 -10.92 -18.27
CA ARG A 50 19.27 -10.22 -18.93
C ARG A 50 17.92 -10.51 -18.25
N THR A 51 17.69 -11.75 -17.85
CA THR A 51 16.48 -12.15 -17.12
C THR A 51 16.46 -11.55 -15.72
N GLY A 52 17.61 -11.57 -15.01
CA GLY A 52 17.78 -10.91 -13.73
C GLY A 52 17.45 -9.42 -13.76
N THR A 53 17.92 -8.70 -14.79
CA THR A 53 17.63 -7.27 -14.98
C THR A 53 16.13 -7.01 -15.11
N TRP A 54 15.39 -7.82 -15.88
CA TRP A 54 13.94 -7.65 -15.98
C TRP A 54 13.21 -7.95 -14.67
N LEU A 55 13.65 -8.95 -13.90
CA LEU A 55 13.10 -9.18 -12.56
C LEU A 55 13.34 -7.98 -11.64
N PHE A 56 14.52 -7.35 -11.71
CA PHE A 56 14.79 -6.13 -10.96
C PHE A 56 13.94 -4.94 -11.39
N ILE A 57 13.66 -4.78 -12.68
CA ILE A 57 12.75 -3.73 -13.17
C ILE A 57 11.35 -3.96 -12.61
N ILE A 58 10.83 -5.20 -12.71
CA ILE A 58 9.49 -5.55 -12.19
C ILE A 58 9.44 -5.36 -10.67
N GLY A 59 10.43 -5.87 -9.95
CA GLY A 59 10.56 -5.71 -8.51
C GLY A 59 10.61 -4.24 -8.09
N SER A 60 11.28 -3.38 -8.87
CA SER A 60 11.35 -1.94 -8.64
C SER A 60 10.00 -1.26 -8.85
N ILE A 61 9.23 -1.66 -9.86
CA ILE A 61 7.86 -1.16 -10.08
C ILE A 61 6.96 -1.57 -8.91
N CYS A 62 7.04 -2.83 -8.44
CA CYS A 62 6.31 -3.28 -7.26
C CYS A 62 6.71 -2.49 -6.02
N PHE A 63 8.01 -2.28 -5.79
CA PHE A 63 8.52 -1.50 -4.66
C PHE A 63 8.02 -0.04 -4.71
N ALA A 64 8.00 0.57 -5.89
CA ALA A 64 7.48 1.93 -6.11
C ALA A 64 5.95 2.02 -5.94
N ALA A 65 5.20 0.92 -6.09
CA ALA A 65 3.76 0.93 -5.83
C ALA A 65 3.44 1.15 -4.35
N LYS A 66 4.34 0.82 -3.42
CA LYS A 66 4.14 0.98 -1.97
C LYS A 66 3.88 2.43 -1.53
N PRO A 67 4.71 3.44 -1.86
CA PRO A 67 4.40 4.84 -1.57
C PRO A 67 3.12 5.31 -2.26
N SER A 68 2.84 4.85 -3.49
CA SER A 68 1.62 5.21 -4.23
C SER A 68 0.36 4.73 -3.53
N ILE A 69 0.33 3.47 -3.07
CA ILE A 69 -0.81 2.95 -2.33
C ILE A 69 -0.92 3.69 -0.98
N ARG A 70 0.19 4.05 -0.29
CA ARG A 70 0.17 4.85 0.96
C ARG A 70 -0.48 6.20 0.76
N LEU A 71 -0.10 6.89 -0.32
CA LEU A 71 -0.68 8.17 -0.71
C LEU A 71 -2.18 8.05 -0.99
N ILE A 72 -2.60 7.03 -1.75
CA ILE A 72 -4.03 6.78 -2.04
C ILE A 72 -4.82 6.58 -0.74
N ARG A 73 -4.28 5.80 0.19
CA ARG A 73 -4.91 5.57 1.49
C ARG A 73 -5.05 6.86 2.29
N GLU A 74 -4.00 7.69 2.36
CA GLU A 74 -4.05 8.98 3.05
C GLU A 74 -5.06 9.95 2.41
N VAL A 75 -5.10 10.02 1.08
CA VAL A 75 -6.09 10.84 0.35
C VAL A 75 -7.53 10.35 0.60
N HIS A 76 -7.75 9.04 0.61
CA HIS A 76 -9.06 8.46 0.89
C HIS A 76 -9.55 8.79 2.30
N PHE A 77 -8.68 8.68 3.31
CA PHE A 77 -9.02 9.06 4.67
C PHE A 77 -9.27 10.56 4.84
N TRP A 78 -8.49 11.40 4.15
CA TRP A 78 -8.71 12.85 4.15
C TRP A 78 -10.07 13.24 3.55
N GLN A 79 -10.51 12.55 2.49
CA GLN A 79 -11.83 12.78 1.88
C GLN A 79 -12.98 12.40 2.82
N ILE A 80 -12.89 11.24 3.49
CA ILE A 80 -13.92 10.79 4.44
C ILE A 80 -14.04 11.75 5.62
N GLY A 81 -12.92 12.14 6.23
CA GLY A 81 -12.94 13.09 7.34
C GLY A 81 -13.53 14.45 6.96
N ARG A 82 -13.40 14.87 5.68
CA ARG A 82 -13.99 16.12 5.19
C ARG A 82 -15.50 16.02 4.99
N THR A 83 -16.02 14.87 4.55
CA THR A 83 -17.46 14.66 4.39
C THR A 83 -18.18 14.60 5.74
N ASP A 84 -17.56 14.01 6.75
CA ASP A 84 -18.16 13.92 8.10
C ASP A 84 -18.36 15.31 8.72
N ILE A 85 -17.38 16.22 8.56
CA ILE A 85 -17.45 17.61 9.04
C ILE A 85 -18.56 18.42 8.34
N LEU A 86 -18.79 18.16 7.04
CA LEU A 86 -19.84 18.87 6.30
C LEU A 86 -21.24 18.39 6.67
N ALA A 87 -21.39 17.11 7.02
CA ALA A 87 -22.66 16.56 7.49
C ALA A 87 -23.05 17.15 8.86
N GLU A 88 -22.11 17.25 9.80
CA GLU A 88 -22.35 17.84 11.12
C GLU A 88 -22.81 19.31 11.02
N ARG A 89 -22.23 20.09 10.10
CA ARG A 89 -22.63 21.50 9.85
C ARG A 89 -23.97 21.67 9.14
N ALA A 90 -24.50 20.63 8.51
CA ALA A 90 -25.78 20.68 7.82
C ALA A 90 -26.95 20.33 8.74
N ASP A 91 -26.67 19.68 9.87
CA ASP A 91 -27.64 19.32 10.91
C ASP A 91 -27.76 20.41 12.01
N ASP A 92 -26.87 21.42 12.02
CA ASP A 92 -26.92 22.65 12.84
C ASP A 92 -27.71 23.80 12.15
#